data_AF-A0A819WP15-F1
#
_entry.id   AF-A0A819WP15-F1
#
_cell.length_a   1.000
_cell.length_b   1.000
_cell.length_c   1.000
_cell.angle_alpha   90.00
_cell.angle_beta   90.00
_cell.angle_gamma   90.00
#
_symmetry.space_group_name_H-M   'P 1'
#
loop_
_entity.id
_entity.type
_entity.pdbx_description
1 polymer ?
#
loop_
_entity_poly.entity_id
_entity_poly.type
_entity_poly.pdbx_seq_one_letter_code
_entity_poly.pdbx_strand_id
1 'polypeptide(L)'
;AKWITQKQYEKLCINPNEVELAHLYYLPKAHKPGTPLRPIISGLKHPAIKISKFLDELLRPLFDKMALKTTVASGFELVKQLQKWSNINMRQETLFCTVDVADLYTMVP
;
A
#
# COMPACT_ATOMS: atom_id res chain seq x y z
N ALA A 1 -9.00 -26.96 -9.14
CA ALA A 1 -8.93 -25.49 -9.31
C ALA A 1 -10.13 -24.86 -8.58
N LYS A 2 -9.94 -23.76 -7.86
CA LYS A 2 -11.09 -22.94 -7.39
C LYS A 2 -11.53 -22.08 -8.57
N TRP A 3 -12.72 -22.34 -9.08
CA TRP A 3 -13.32 -21.57 -10.18
C TRP A 3 -14.00 -20.33 -9.63
N ILE A 4 -14.02 -19.24 -10.42
CA ILE A 4 -14.89 -18.10 -10.12
C ILE A 4 -16.35 -18.52 -10.30
N THR A 5 -17.21 -18.10 -9.39
CA THR A 5 -18.65 -18.33 -9.48
C THR A 5 -19.28 -17.40 -10.52
N GLN A 6 -20.44 -17.76 -11.06
CA GLN A 6 -21.22 -16.91 -11.97
C GLN A 6 -21.46 -15.50 -11.40
N LYS A 7 -21.83 -15.42 -10.12
CA LYS A 7 -22.04 -14.15 -9.42
C LYS A 7 -20.76 -13.31 -9.31
N GLN A 8 -19.60 -13.94 -9.14
CA GLN A 8 -18.32 -13.23 -9.14
C GLN A 8 -17.98 -12.73 -10.55
N TYR A 9 -18.19 -13.55 -11.57
CA TYR A 9 -18.02 -13.16 -12.96
C TYR A 9 -18.85 -11.92 -13.31
N GLU A 10 -20.14 -11.92 -13.01
CA GLU A 10 -21.05 -10.79 -13.25
C GLU A 10 -20.58 -9.50 -12.54
N LYS A 11 -20.03 -9.63 -11.32
CA LYS A 11 -19.45 -8.50 -10.58
C LYS A 11 -18.14 -7.98 -11.18
N LEU A 12 -17.39 -8.84 -11.87
CA LEU A 12 -16.14 -8.49 -12.53
C LEU A 12 -16.38 -7.87 -13.91
N CYS A 13 -17.53 -8.14 -14.54
CA CYS A 13 -17.91 -7.53 -15.80
C CYS A 13 -17.89 -6.01 -15.73
N ILE A 14 -17.28 -5.40 -16.74
CA ILE A 14 -17.11 -3.96 -16.85
C ILE A 14 -18.27 -3.38 -17.66
N ASN A 15 -18.84 -2.27 -17.19
CA ASN A 15 -19.76 -1.46 -17.98
C ASN A 15 -18.94 -0.35 -18.65
N PRO A 16 -18.89 -0.29 -20.00
CA PRO A 16 -18.14 0.75 -20.72
C PRO A 16 -18.55 2.18 -20.35
N ASN A 17 -19.79 2.39 -19.91
CA ASN A 17 -20.31 3.70 -19.51
C ASN A 17 -19.89 4.12 -18.09
N GLU A 18 -19.27 3.22 -17.31
CA GLU A 18 -18.85 3.47 -15.93
C GLU A 18 -17.32 3.59 -15.78
N VAL A 19 -16.57 3.33 -16.85
CA VAL A 19 -15.10 3.29 -16.80
C VAL A 19 -14.45 4.40 -17.61
N GLU A 20 -13.29 4.84 -17.12
CA GLU A 20 -12.48 5.90 -17.72
C GLU A 20 -11.03 5.42 -17.84
N LEU A 21 -10.30 5.92 -18.84
CA LEU A 21 -8.87 5.65 -18.97
C LEU A 21 -8.09 6.25 -17.81
N ALA A 22 -7.01 5.60 -17.41
CA ALA A 22 -6.16 6.11 -16.35
C ALA A 22 -5.49 7.43 -16.79
N HIS A 23 -5.51 8.44 -15.93
CA HIS A 23 -4.83 9.71 -16.17
C HIS A 23 -3.48 9.73 -15.45
N LEU A 24 -2.39 9.95 -16.21
CA LEU A 24 -1.07 10.23 -15.66
C LEU A 24 -0.95 11.73 -15.37
N TYR A 25 -0.64 12.07 -14.12
CA TYR A 25 -0.34 13.44 -13.72
C TYR A 25 0.83 13.47 -12.75
N TYR A 26 1.37 14.66 -12.50
CA TYR A 26 2.58 14.84 -11.71
C TYR A 26 2.30 15.74 -10.51
N LEU A 27 2.78 15.33 -9.33
CA LEU A 27 2.73 16.14 -8.11
C LEU A 27 4.15 16.59 -7.71
N PRO A 28 4.39 17.87 -7.42
CA PRO A 28 5.71 18.34 -7.02
C PRO A 28 6.09 17.84 -5.62
N LYS A 29 7.32 17.33 -5.47
CA LYS A 29 7.92 17.05 -4.15
C LYS A 29 8.61 18.33 -3.63
N ALA A 30 7.81 19.29 -3.18
CA ALA A 30 8.29 20.62 -2.75
C ALA A 30 9.35 20.60 -1.64
N HIS A 31 9.43 19.52 -0.85
CA HIS A 31 10.41 19.33 0.22
C HIS A 31 11.77 18.80 -0.28
N LYS A 32 11.95 18.52 -1.59
CA LYS A 32 13.22 18.03 -2.16
C LYS A 32 13.88 19.10 -3.04
N PRO A 33 15.22 19.21 -3.04
CA PRO A 33 15.95 20.12 -3.92
C PRO A 33 15.58 19.91 -5.39
N GLY A 34 15.43 20.99 -6.15
CA GLY A 34 15.01 20.94 -7.56
C GLY A 34 13.55 20.54 -7.80
N THR A 35 12.75 20.38 -6.73
CA THR A 35 11.31 20.09 -6.77
C THR A 35 10.93 18.97 -7.76
N PRO A 36 11.53 17.76 -7.63
CA PRO A 36 11.25 16.67 -8.53
C PRO A 36 9.77 16.29 -8.51
N LEU A 37 9.26 15.82 -9.65
CA LEU A 37 7.88 15.43 -9.80
C LEU A 37 7.67 13.96 -9.38
N ARG A 38 6.54 13.68 -8.72
CA ARG A 38 6.04 12.33 -8.47
C ARG A 38 4.98 12.01 -9.53
N PRO A 39 5.23 11.10 -10.48
CA PRO A 39 4.19 10.61 -11.37
C PRO A 39 3.13 9.85 -10.57
N ILE A 40 1.86 10.08 -10.86
CA ILE A 40 0.71 9.40 -10.28
C ILE A 40 -0.20 8.98 -11.42
N ILE A 41 -0.63 7.71 -11.40
CA ILE A 41 -1.68 7.20 -12.28
C ILE A 41 -2.99 7.22 -11.49
N SER A 42 -3.97 8.01 -11.94
CA SER A 42 -5.30 8.01 -11.36
C SER A 42 -6.00 6.68 -11.65
N GLY A 43 -6.30 5.91 -10.60
CA GLY A 43 -7.07 4.66 -10.69
C GLY A 43 -8.58 4.85 -10.58
N LEU A 44 -9.08 6.08 -10.55
CA LEU A 44 -10.51 6.36 -10.44
C LEU A 44 -11.24 5.84 -11.69
N LYS A 45 -12.32 5.06 -11.48
CA LYS A 45 -13.11 4.44 -12.55
C LYS A 45 -12.29 3.60 -13.56
N HIS A 46 -11.09 3.17 -13.19
CA HIS A 46 -10.24 2.40 -14.09
C HIS A 46 -10.85 1.01 -14.37
N PRO A 47 -10.78 0.49 -15.62
CA PRO A 47 -11.30 -0.84 -15.97
C PRO A 47 -10.85 -1.96 -15.03
N ALA A 48 -9.63 -1.88 -14.50
CA ALA A 48 -9.08 -2.89 -13.61
C ALA A 48 -9.59 -2.84 -12.15
N ILE A 49 -10.35 -1.81 -11.74
CA ILE A 49 -10.69 -1.62 -10.31
C ILE A 49 -11.46 -2.80 -9.70
N LYS A 50 -12.36 -3.41 -10.48
CA LYS A 50 -13.18 -4.56 -10.04
C LYS A 50 -12.32 -5.80 -9.79
N ILE A 51 -11.41 -6.10 -10.72
CA ILE A 51 -10.50 -7.25 -10.57
C ILE A 51 -9.43 -7.00 -9.51
N SER A 52 -8.90 -5.77 -9.40
CA SER A 52 -7.95 -5.42 -8.34
C SER A 52 -8.57 -5.58 -6.95
N LYS A 53 -9.82 -5.13 -6.75
CA LYS A 53 -10.53 -5.34 -5.48
C LYS A 53 -10.78 -6.82 -5.19
N PHE A 54 -11.17 -7.59 -6.20
CA PHE A 54 -11.37 -9.03 -6.04
C PHE A 54 -10.08 -9.74 -5.64
N LEU A 55 -8.95 -9.39 -6.25
CA LEU A 55 -7.64 -9.94 -5.89
C LEU A 55 -7.21 -9.49 -4.49
N ASP A 56 -7.44 -8.23 -4.12
CA ASP A 56 -7.19 -7.73 -2.76
C ASP A 56 -7.97 -8.56 -1.73
N GLU A 57 -9.27 -8.80 -1.93
CA GLU A 57 -10.09 -9.62 -1.02
C GLU A 57 -9.55 -11.07 -0.86
N LEU A 58 -8.99 -11.65 -1.93
CA LEU A 58 -8.39 -12.98 -1.90
C LEU A 58 -7.02 -13.01 -1.21
N LEU A 59 -6.19 -11.99 -1.45
CA LEU A 59 -4.82 -11.91 -0.95
C LEU A 59 -4.76 -11.35 0.47
N ARG A 60 -5.75 -10.56 0.88
CA ARG A 60 -5.74 -9.84 2.15
C ARG A 60 -5.52 -10.73 3.38
N PRO A 61 -6.17 -11.90 3.51
CA PRO A 61 -5.92 -12.79 4.65
C PRO A 61 -4.48 -13.32 4.70
N LEU A 62 -3.85 -13.54 3.54
CA LEU A 62 -2.46 -13.98 3.46
C LEU A 62 -1.53 -12.83 3.85
N PHE A 63 -1.78 -11.64 3.31
CA PHE A 63 -1.05 -10.43 3.64
C PHE A 63 -1.11 -10.15 5.13
N ASP A 64 -2.32 -10.10 5.72
CA ASP A 64 -2.49 -9.81 7.15
C ASP A 64 -1.74 -10.83 8.01
N LYS A 65 -1.81 -12.13 7.68
CA LYS A 65 -1.07 -13.17 8.41
C LYS A 65 0.45 -12.96 8.38
N MET A 66 1.00 -12.51 7.26
CA MET A 66 2.44 -12.27 7.10
C MET A 66 2.87 -10.93 7.72
N ALA A 67 2.05 -9.89 7.52
CA ALA A 67 2.33 -8.52 7.91
C ALA A 67 2.33 -8.30 9.43
N LEU A 68 1.55 -9.08 10.18
CA LEU A 68 1.43 -8.97 11.65
C LEU A 68 2.79 -9.01 12.40
N LYS A 69 3.81 -9.64 11.83
CA LYS A 69 5.14 -9.77 12.47
C LYS A 69 6.16 -8.72 12.02
N THR A 70 5.93 -8.06 10.90
CA THR A 70 6.94 -7.26 10.20
C THR A 70 6.50 -5.82 9.92
N THR A 71 5.24 -5.49 10.19
CA THR A 71 4.62 -4.22 9.82
C THR A 71 3.85 -3.64 10.99
N VAL A 72 3.87 -2.31 11.09
CA VAL A 72 3.04 -1.55 12.03
C VAL A 72 1.85 -0.96 11.27
N ALA A 73 0.63 -1.05 11.82
CA ALA A 73 -0.56 -0.59 11.11
C ALA A 73 -0.75 0.93 11.20
N SER A 74 -0.19 1.58 12.22
CA SER A 74 -0.31 3.03 12.41
C SER A 74 0.85 3.63 13.20
N GLY A 75 1.03 4.94 13.08
CA GLY A 75 1.99 5.70 13.91
C GLY A 75 1.66 5.64 15.40
N PHE A 76 0.37 5.64 15.77
CA PHE A 76 -0.06 5.52 17.17
C PHE A 76 0.34 4.17 17.77
N GLU A 77 0.13 3.10 17.02
CA GLU A 77 0.54 1.76 17.43
C GLU A 77 2.06 1.67 17.59
N LEU A 78 2.82 2.21 16.62
CA LEU A 78 4.27 2.26 16.67
C LEU A 78 4.77 2.95 17.95
N VAL A 79 4.26 4.15 18.26
CA VAL A 79 4.65 4.89 19.48
C VAL A 79 4.36 4.08 20.73
N LYS A 80 3.18 3.46 20.83
CA LYS A 80 2.80 2.63 21.98
C LYS A 80 3.70 1.40 22.13
N GLN A 81 4.06 0.75 21.02
CA GLN A 81 4.96 -0.40 21.03
C GLN A 81 6.39 0.02 21.44
N LEU A 82 6.89 1.14 20.92
CA LEU A 82 8.20 1.68 21.26
C LEU A 82 8.29 2.07 22.75
N GLN A 83 7.26 2.70 23.31
CA GLN A 83 7.21 3.03 24.74
C GLN A 83 7.24 1.79 25.64
N LYS A 84 6.49 0.74 25.27
CA LYS A 84 6.52 -0.53 26.00
C LYS A 84 7.89 -1.19 25.91
N TRP A 85 8.48 -1.19 24.72
CA TRP A 85 9.81 -1.75 24.49
C TRP A 85 10.89 -0.98 25.26
N SER A 86 10.82 0.35 25.29
CA SER A 86 11.81 1.21 25.95
C SER A 86 11.86 0.99 27.46
N ASN A 87 10.69 0.77 28.09
CA ASN A 87 10.61 0.52 29.53
C ASN A 87 11.36 -0.75 29.97
N ILE A 88 11.59 -1.70 29.05
CA ILE A 88 12.19 -3.00 29.36
C ILE A 88 13.62 -3.11 28.80
N ASN A 89 13.87 -2.55 27.62
CA ASN A 89 15.07 -2.87 26.83
C ASN A 89 16.02 -1.68 26.58
N MET A 90 15.61 -0.44 26.90
CA MET A 90 16.42 0.74 26.60
C MET A 90 17.63 0.84 27.53
N ARG A 91 18.80 1.08 26.94
CA ARG A 91 20.09 1.29 27.62
C ARG A 91 20.73 2.60 27.17
N GLN A 92 21.73 3.08 27.88
CA GLN A 92 22.44 4.32 27.52
C GLN A 92 23.06 4.26 26.12
N GLU A 93 23.48 3.08 25.68
CA GLU A 93 24.11 2.86 24.36
C GLU A 93 23.09 2.55 23.25
N THR A 94 21.79 2.62 23.56
CA THR A 94 20.74 2.35 22.57
C THR A 94 20.68 3.49 21.57
N LEU A 95 20.92 3.18 20.29
CA LEU A 95 20.81 4.11 19.19
C LEU A 95 19.44 4.00 18.53
N PHE A 96 18.83 5.15 18.24
CA PHE A 96 17.64 5.23 17.42
C PHE A 96 18.04 5.61 16.00
N CYS A 97 17.85 4.69 15.07
CA CYS A 97 18.19 4.88 13.66
C CYS A 97 16.91 4.93 12.82
N THR A 98 16.86 5.87 11.89
CA THR A 98 15.81 5.93 10.87
C THR A 98 16.38 5.54 9.52
N VAL A 99 15.63 4.73 8.78
CA VAL A 99 15.99 4.26 7.45
C VAL A 99 14.79 4.47 6.54
N ASP A 100 15.03 4.93 5.32
CA ASP A 100 14.02 5.12 4.29
C ASP A 100 14.39 4.35 3.03
N VAL A 101 13.40 3.81 2.32
CA VAL A 101 13.59 3.13 1.03
C VAL A 101 13.23 4.10 -0.08
N ALA A 102 14.21 4.47 -0.89
CA ALA A 102 13.99 5.32 -2.04
C ALA A 102 13.17 4.60 -3.11
N ASP A 103 12.16 5.30 -3.65
CA ASP A 103 11.39 4.91 -4.82
C ASP A 103 10.80 3.48 -4.74
N LEU A 104 10.28 3.11 -3.57
CA LEU A 104 9.73 1.79 -3.24
C LEU A 104 8.89 1.16 -4.36
N TYR A 105 7.93 1.90 -4.92
CA TYR A 105 7.00 1.37 -5.93
C TYR A 105 7.65 1.06 -7.27
N THR A 106 8.70 1.79 -7.67
CA THR A 106 9.39 1.57 -8.95
C THR A 106 10.56 0.58 -8.83
N MET A 107 10.87 0.16 -7.61
CA MET A 107 11.99 -0.74 -7.29
C MET A 107 11.54 -2.11 -6.76
N VAL A 108 10.24 -2.43 -6.84
CA VAL A 108 9.74 -3.79 -6.58
C VAL A 108 10.20 -4.70 -7.75
N PRO A 109 10.94 -5.79 -7.49
CA PRO A 109 11.45 -6.69 -8.54
C PRO A 109 10.38 -7.39 -9.36
#